data_AF-A0A1A8FPK9-F1
#
_entry.id   AF-A0A1A8FPK9-F1
#
_cell.length_a   1.000
_cell.length_b   1.000
_cell.length_c   1.000
_cell.angle_alpha   90.00
_cell.angle_beta   90.00
_cell.angle_gamma   90.00
#
_symmetry.space_group_name_H-M   'P 1'
#
loop_
_entity.id
_entity.type
_entity.pdbx_description
1 polymer ?
#
loop_
_entity_poly.entity_id
_entity_poly.type
_entity_poly.pdbx_seq_one_letter_code
_entity_poly.pdbx_strand_id
1 'polypeptide(L)' 'ISMADICLVPQVYNAERFKVDVRQYPTIERLNKTLLEIEGFKVSHPSQQPDTPADLRA' A
#
# COMPACT_ATOMS: atom_id res chain seq x y z
N ILE A 1 4.09 2.04 14.55
CA ILE A 1 3.24 1.06 13.83
C ILE A 1 2.20 0.52 14.80
N SER A 2 0.95 0.54 14.40
CA SER A 2 -0.21 0.00 15.12
C SER A 2 -1.14 -0.70 14.12
N MET A 3 -2.25 -1.27 14.61
CA MET A 3 -3.27 -1.88 13.76
C MET A 3 -3.85 -0.89 12.72
N ALA A 4 -3.93 0.40 13.04
CA ALA A 4 -4.42 1.40 12.10
C ALA A 4 -3.53 1.52 10.85
N ASP A 5 -2.21 1.42 11.01
CA ASP A 5 -1.25 1.48 9.91
C ASP A 5 -1.37 0.25 8.98
N ILE A 6 -1.62 -0.92 9.58
CA ILE A 6 -1.84 -2.19 8.87
C ILE A 6 -3.11 -2.11 8.02
N CYS A 7 -4.17 -1.46 8.52
CA CYS A 7 -5.40 -1.26 7.75
C CYS A 7 -5.28 -0.15 6.70
N LEU A 8 -4.41 0.85 6.93
CA LEU A 8 -4.27 2.01 6.05
C LEU A 8 -3.65 1.63 4.70
N VAL A 9 -2.50 0.96 4.70
CA VAL A 9 -1.71 0.70 3.47
C VAL A 9 -2.51 -0.08 2.42
N PRO A 10 -3.19 -1.21 2.74
CA PRO A 10 -4.00 -1.93 1.77
C PRO A 10 -5.19 -1.11 1.27
N GLN A 11 -5.75 -0.23 2.10
CA GLN A 11 -6.88 0.60 1.71
C GLN A 11 -6.43 1.73 0.75
N VAL A 12 -5.24 2.29 0.95
CA VAL A 12 -4.66 3.26 0.01
C VAL A 12 -4.35 2.60 -1.33
N TYR A 13 -3.77 1.38 -1.32
CA TYR A 13 -3.57 0.60 -2.55
C TYR A 13 -4.88 0.37 -3.32
N ASN A 14 -5.96 0.01 -2.62
CA ASN A 14 -7.28 -0.13 -3.24
C ASN A 14 -7.80 1.20 -3.81
N ALA A 15 -7.66 2.30 -3.06
CA ALA A 15 -8.08 3.63 -3.51
C ALA A 15 -7.37 4.02 -4.82
N GLU A 16 -6.07 3.81 -4.92
CA GLU A 16 -5.29 4.04 -6.14
C GLU A 16 -5.73 3.12 -7.28
N ARG A 17 -5.94 1.83 -7.01
CA ARG A 17 -6.46 0.85 -7.99
C ARG A 17 -7.82 1.27 -8.56
N PHE A 18 -8.68 1.90 -7.77
CA PHE A 18 -9.98 2.43 -8.17
C PHE A 18 -9.94 3.90 -8.61
N LYS A 19 -8.75 4.46 -8.84
CA LYS A 19 -8.54 5.82 -9.38
C LYS A 19 -9.04 6.95 -8.46
N VAL A 20 -9.09 6.72 -7.16
CA VAL A 20 -9.33 7.77 -6.16
C VAL A 20 -8.07 8.64 -6.04
N ASP A 21 -8.22 9.96 -6.09
CA ASP A 21 -7.09 10.88 -5.92
C ASP A 21 -6.71 11.01 -4.44
N VAL A 22 -5.77 10.18 -4.00
CA VAL A 22 -5.29 10.14 -2.61
C VAL A 22 -4.53 11.41 -2.18
N ARG A 23 -4.11 12.26 -3.13
CA ARG A 23 -3.44 13.55 -2.84
C ARG A 23 -4.37 14.56 -2.17
N GLN A 24 -5.69 14.35 -2.26
CA GLN A 24 -6.67 15.12 -1.50
C GLN A 24 -6.59 14.87 0.02
N TYR A 25 -5.86 13.82 0.43
CA TYR A 25 -5.70 13.40 1.83
C TYR A 25 -4.23 13.44 2.25
N PRO A 26 -3.63 14.62 2.45
CA PRO A 26 -2.17 14.77 2.60
C PRO A 26 -1.58 14.01 3.80
N THR A 27 -2.34 13.85 4.89
CA THR A 27 -1.90 13.04 6.03
C THR A 27 -1.83 11.56 5.68
N ILE A 28 -2.84 11.04 4.96
CA ILE A 28 -2.89 9.65 4.51
C ILE A 28 -1.76 9.39 3.51
N GLU A 29 -1.57 10.28 2.53
CA GLU A 29 -0.49 10.16 1.54
C GLU A 29 0.89 10.11 2.22
N ARG A 30 1.16 11.03 3.16
CA ARG A 30 2.43 11.06 3.89
C ARG A 30 2.65 9.78 4.69
N LEU A 31 1.64 9.32 5.43
CA LEU A 31 1.73 8.09 6.23
C LEU A 31 1.96 6.87 5.35
N ASN A 32 1.22 6.73 4.25
CA ASN A 32 1.38 5.62 3.31
C ASN A 32 2.82 5.56 2.75
N LYS A 33 3.37 6.71 2.32
CA LYS A 33 4.76 6.79 1.84
C LYS A 33 5.76 6.32 2.90
N THR A 34 5.64 6.81 4.14
CA THR A 34 6.51 6.39 5.25
C THR A 34 6.37 4.91 5.58
N LEU A 35 5.15 4.34 5.55
CA LEU A 35 4.92 2.93 5.87
C LEU A 35 5.47 2.00 4.77
N LEU A 36 5.38 2.38 3.49
CA LEU A 36 5.91 1.60 2.36
C LEU A 36 7.44 1.51 2.34
N GLU A 37 8.16 2.33 3.11
CA GLU A 37 9.61 2.21 3.27
C GLU A 37 10.02 1.06 4.19
N ILE A 38 9.12 0.61 5.05
CA ILE A 38 9.36 -0.41 6.06
C ILE A 38 9.29 -1.80 5.42
N GLU A 39 10.30 -2.64 5.70
CA GLU A 39 10.44 -3.95 5.08
C GLU A 39 9.20 -4.83 5.20
N GLY A 40 8.52 -4.79 6.35
CA GLY A 40 7.28 -5.54 6.57
C GLY A 40 6.17 -5.22 5.57
N PHE A 41 6.06 -3.97 5.09
CA PHE A 41 5.08 -3.59 4.06
C PHE A 41 5.57 -3.88 2.64
N LYS A 42 6.89 -3.92 2.40
CA LYS A 42 7.47 -4.28 1.10
C LYS A 42 7.28 -5.76 0.79
N VAL A 43 7.64 -6.64 1.72
CA VAL A 43 7.53 -8.11 1.52
C VAL A 43 6.09 -8.59 1.52
N SER A 44 5.18 -7.84 2.15
CA SER A 44 3.73 -8.13 2.13
C SER A 44 2.98 -7.46 0.98
N HIS A 45 3.69 -6.72 0.10
CA HIS A 45 3.06 -6.06 -1.04
C HIS A 45 2.39 -7.11 -1.96
N PRO A 46 1.21 -6.81 -2.55
CA PRO A 46 0.51 -7.75 -3.44
C PRO A 46 1.33 -8.24 -4.63
N SER A 47 2.34 -7.49 -5.09
CA SER A 47 3.22 -7.89 -6.21
C SER A 47 4.35 -8.86 -5.83
N GLN A 48 4.53 -9.13 -4.53
CA GLN A 48 5.60 -9.97 -3.98
C GLN A 48 5.06 -11.33 -3.48
N GLN A 49 3.78 -11.62 -3.70
CA GLN A 49 3.17 -12.86 -3.21
C GLN A 49 3.37 -14.03 -4.19
N PRO A 50 3.44 -15.28 -3.72
CA PRO A 50 3.64 -16.45 -4.58
C PRO A 50 2.58 -16.63 -5.68
N ASP A 51 1.34 -16.21 -5.40
CA ASP A 51 0.18 -16.29 -6.27
C ASP A 51 0.00 -15.07 -7.18
N THR A 52 0.85 -14.04 -7.05
CA THR A 52 0.82 -12.87 -7.94
C THR A 52 0.94 -13.33 -9.40
N PRO A 53 0.01 -12.93 -10.29
CA PRO A 53 0.13 -13.15 -11.74
C PRO A 53 1.47 -12.63 -12.28
N ALA A 54 2.05 -13.34 -13.25
CA ALA A 54 3.40 -13.05 -13.74
C ALA A 54 3.55 -11.63 -14.32
N ASP A 55 2.48 -11.07 -14.90
CA ASP A 55 2.41 -9.72 -15.45
C ASP A 55 2.30 -8.62 -14.39
N LEU A 56 2.00 -8.97 -13.14
CA LEU A 56 1.84 -8.04 -12.02
C LEU A 56 2.94 -8.17 -10.96
N ARG A 57 3.91 -9.07 -11.16
CA ARG A 57 5.09 -9.18 -10.28
C ARG A 57 6.04 -8.00 -10.52
N ALA A 58 6.60 -7.50 -9.43
CA ALA A 58 7.60 -6.42 -9.47
C ALA A 58 9.02 -6.96 -9.65
#